data_AF-A0A652YVB8-F1
#
_entry.id   AF-A0A652YVB8-F1
#
_cell.length_a   1.000
_cell.length_b   1.000
_cell.length_c   1.000
_cell.angle_alpha   90.00
_cell.angle_beta   90.00
_cell.angle_gamma   90.00
#
_symmetry.space_group_name_H-M   'P 1'
#
loop_
_entity.id
_entity.type
_entity.pdbx_description
1 polymer ?
#
loop_
_entity_poly.entity_id
_entity_poly.type
_entity_poly.pdbx_seq_one_letter_code
_entity_poly.pdbx_strand_id
1 'polypeptide(L)'
;MGTWGSGPFENDAAGDLLVAVRAGEFDIADFTSHVDDEYVEVDDSQAAIAIAEIVAVAHGLLPAPEQLDGIDAVAYTASLTPEQREWILTTLERTIADPETSELYELWAENGPEDVEEWRAPILKRLESLKTLS
;
A
#
# COMPACT_ATOMS: atom_id res chain seq x y z
N MET A 1 16.54 2.19 3.85
CA MET A 1 16.32 1.30 5.02
C MET A 1 17.27 0.10 4.96
N GLY A 2 17.93 -0.26 6.07
CA GLY A 2 18.92 -1.35 6.09
C GLY A 2 18.36 -2.78 6.00
N THR A 3 17.04 -2.94 6.15
CA THR A 3 16.37 -4.26 6.25
C THR A 3 15.48 -4.58 5.04
N TRP A 4 14.96 -3.57 4.33
CA TRP A 4 13.98 -3.73 3.25
C TRP A 4 14.34 -2.89 2.02
N GLY A 5 13.80 -3.28 0.87
CA GLY A 5 13.82 -2.44 -0.33
C GLY A 5 12.80 -1.30 -0.27
N SER A 6 12.85 -0.37 -1.23
CA SER A 6 11.92 0.77 -1.32
C SER A 6 10.67 0.45 -2.16
N GLY A 7 10.63 -0.71 -2.81
CA GLY A 7 9.51 -1.15 -3.63
C GLY A 7 8.28 -1.58 -2.81
N PRO A 8 7.09 -1.57 -3.42
CA PRO A 8 5.80 -1.81 -2.75
C PRO A 8 5.64 -3.24 -2.21
N PHE A 9 6.48 -4.19 -2.66
CA PHE A 9 6.45 -5.60 -2.27
C PHE A 9 7.79 -6.08 -1.70
N GLU A 10 8.69 -5.17 -1.33
CA GLU A 10 10.05 -5.49 -0.85
C GLU A 10 10.17 -5.49 0.68
N ASN A 11 9.03 -5.56 1.39
CA ASN A 11 8.93 -5.66 2.84
C ASN A 11 8.10 -6.90 3.23
N ASP A 12 8.27 -7.36 4.47
CA ASP A 12 7.69 -8.62 4.94
C ASP A 12 6.15 -8.56 5.03
N ALA A 13 5.57 -7.44 5.50
CA ALA A 13 4.11 -7.30 5.60
C ALA A 13 3.42 -7.37 4.23
N ALA A 14 4.00 -6.76 3.21
CA ALA A 14 3.53 -6.89 1.83
C ALA A 14 3.66 -8.35 1.33
N GLY A 15 4.75 -9.04 1.68
CA GLY A 15 4.92 -10.46 1.35
C GLY A 15 3.80 -11.34 1.94
N ASP A 16 3.53 -11.17 3.23
CA ASP A 16 2.47 -11.90 3.94
C ASP A 16 1.07 -11.58 3.39
N LEU A 17 0.80 -10.31 3.10
CA LEU A 17 -0.42 -9.87 2.43
C LEU A 17 -0.60 -10.58 1.08
N LEU A 18 0.42 -10.60 0.21
CA LEU A 18 0.34 -11.24 -1.10
C LEU A 18 0.06 -12.75 -0.98
N VAL A 19 0.62 -13.41 0.02
CA VAL A 19 0.31 -14.82 0.31
C VAL A 19 -1.16 -14.98 0.68
N ALA A 20 -1.68 -14.14 1.59
CA ALA A 20 -3.07 -14.19 2.02
C ALA A 20 -4.06 -13.87 0.88
N VAL A 21 -3.77 -12.85 0.06
CA VAL A 21 -4.58 -12.51 -1.12
C VAL A 21 -4.59 -13.66 -2.13
N ARG A 22 -3.44 -14.28 -2.41
CA ARG A 22 -3.33 -15.42 -3.32
C ARG A 22 -4.11 -16.64 -2.82
N ALA A 23 -4.15 -16.85 -1.49
CA ALA A 23 -4.93 -17.91 -0.87
C ALA A 23 -6.43 -17.61 -0.80
N GLY A 24 -6.85 -16.35 -1.05
CA GLY A 24 -8.22 -15.90 -0.81
C GLY A 24 -8.57 -15.78 0.67
N GLU A 25 -7.56 -15.65 1.53
CA GLU A 25 -7.66 -15.61 2.99
C GLU A 25 -7.57 -14.18 3.54
N PHE A 26 -7.21 -13.20 2.70
CA PHE A 26 -7.15 -11.81 3.09
C PHE A 26 -8.55 -11.19 3.19
N ASP A 27 -8.90 -10.72 4.39
CA ASP A 27 -10.13 -9.95 4.64
C ASP A 27 -9.81 -8.46 4.80
N ILE A 28 -10.13 -7.69 3.76
CA ILE A 28 -9.95 -6.24 3.77
C ILE A 28 -10.82 -5.55 4.84
N ALA A 29 -11.96 -6.14 5.24
CA ALA A 29 -12.82 -5.55 6.25
C ALA A 29 -12.15 -5.59 7.63
N ASP A 30 -11.53 -6.72 7.98
CA ASP A 30 -10.74 -6.86 9.20
C ASP A 30 -9.59 -5.84 9.22
N PHE A 31 -8.86 -5.75 8.11
CA PHE A 31 -7.79 -4.77 7.94
C PHE A 31 -8.26 -3.32 8.17
N THR A 32 -9.31 -2.88 7.45
CA THR A 32 -9.84 -1.50 7.60
C THR A 32 -10.38 -1.18 8.98
N SER A 33 -10.73 -2.19 9.78
CA SER A 33 -11.25 -2.01 11.15
C SER A 33 -10.16 -1.96 12.22
N HIS A 34 -8.96 -2.43 11.90
CA HIS A 34 -7.85 -2.53 12.83
C HIS A 34 -6.97 -1.28 12.86
N VAL A 35 -6.77 -0.65 11.70
CA VAL A 35 -5.88 0.49 11.54
C VAL A 35 -6.41 1.70 12.31
N ASP A 36 -5.53 2.37 13.05
CA ASP A 36 -5.85 3.58 13.81
C ASP A 36 -6.15 4.77 12.87
N ASP A 37 -7.11 5.61 13.27
CA ASP A 37 -7.56 6.73 12.46
C ASP A 37 -6.58 7.92 12.48
N GLU A 38 -5.71 8.02 13.48
CA GLU A 38 -4.78 9.13 13.71
C GLU A 38 -3.33 8.80 13.32
N TYR A 39 -2.89 7.56 13.50
CA TYR A 39 -1.51 7.13 13.23
C TYR A 39 -1.44 5.77 12.54
N VAL A 40 -0.69 5.68 11.44
CA VAL A 40 -0.57 4.43 10.67
C VAL A 40 0.73 3.71 11.03
N GLU A 41 0.59 2.52 11.62
CA GLU A 41 1.71 1.63 11.97
C GLU A 41 2.43 1.12 10.70
N VAL A 42 3.68 0.68 10.86
CA VAL A 42 4.54 0.28 9.73
C VAL A 42 3.92 -0.80 8.85
N ASP A 43 3.35 -1.85 9.46
CA ASP A 43 2.77 -2.99 8.74
C ASP A 43 1.50 -2.58 7.97
N ASP A 44 0.68 -1.72 8.57
CA ASP A 44 -0.54 -1.19 7.94
C ASP A 44 -0.21 -0.28 6.75
N SER A 45 0.81 0.58 6.92
CA SER A 45 1.34 1.41 5.83
C SER A 45 1.85 0.56 4.66
N GLN A 46 2.61 -0.49 4.96
CA GLN A 46 3.14 -1.42 3.97
C GLN A 46 2.02 -2.18 3.23
N ALA A 47 1.03 -2.67 3.96
CA ALA A 47 -0.13 -3.33 3.38
C ALA A 47 -0.96 -2.38 2.51
N ALA A 48 -1.20 -1.13 2.95
CA ALA A 48 -1.92 -0.13 2.18
C ALA A 48 -1.22 0.18 0.84
N ILE A 49 0.12 0.32 0.85
CA ILE A 49 0.93 0.51 -0.36
C ILE A 49 0.77 -0.70 -1.31
N ALA A 50 0.89 -1.92 -0.80
CA ALA A 50 0.78 -3.14 -1.60
C ALA A 50 -0.63 -3.32 -2.21
N ILE A 51 -1.69 -3.05 -1.44
CA ILE A 51 -3.08 -3.09 -1.91
C ILE A 51 -3.30 -2.04 -3.02
N ALA A 52 -2.81 -0.81 -2.82
CA ALA A 52 -2.92 0.25 -3.82
C ALA A 52 -2.21 -0.12 -5.14
N GLU A 53 -1.08 -0.82 -5.06
CA GLU A 53 -0.35 -1.31 -6.23
C GLU A 53 -1.15 -2.41 -6.98
N ILE A 54 -1.78 -3.35 -6.26
CA ILE A 54 -2.69 -4.34 -6.86
C ILE A 54 -3.84 -3.63 -7.60
N VAL A 55 -4.47 -2.64 -6.97
CA VAL A 55 -5.56 -1.86 -7.58
C VAL A 55 -5.08 -1.13 -8.83
N ALA A 56 -3.89 -0.54 -8.81
CA ALA A 56 -3.34 0.13 -9.98
C ALA A 56 -3.04 -0.82 -11.14
N VAL A 57 -2.54 -2.02 -10.86
CA VAL A 57 -2.36 -3.07 -11.87
C VAL A 57 -3.72 -3.49 -12.46
N ALA A 58 -4.74 -3.67 -11.63
CA ALA A 58 -6.09 -4.02 -12.07
C ALA A 58 -6.71 -2.99 -13.01
N HIS A 59 -6.38 -1.71 -12.81
CA HIS A 59 -6.81 -0.60 -13.65
C HIS A 59 -5.88 -0.30 -14.84
N GLY A 60 -4.82 -1.10 -15.04
CA GLY A 60 -3.87 -0.94 -16.15
C GLY A 60 -2.98 0.29 -16.03
N LEU A 61 -2.88 0.90 -14.84
CA LEU A 61 -1.96 2.00 -14.56
C LEU A 61 -0.49 1.52 -14.48
N LEU A 62 -0.30 0.21 -14.35
CA LEU A 62 0.98 -0.47 -14.30
C LEU A 62 0.91 -1.83 -14.99
N PRO A 63 2.05 -2.33 -15.51
CA PRO A 63 2.18 -3.74 -15.79
C PRO A 63 2.11 -4.55 -14.48
N ALA A 64 1.56 -5.77 -14.55
CA ALA A 64 1.62 -6.70 -13.44
C ALA A 64 3.09 -7.15 -13.21
N PRO A 65 3.65 -6.97 -12.00
CA PRO A 65 4.97 -7.48 -11.66
C PRO A 65 4.89 -8.96 -11.24
N GLU A 66 6.03 -9.66 -11.23
CA GLU A 66 6.13 -11.09 -10.92
C GLU A 66 5.60 -11.45 -9.51
N GLN A 67 5.67 -10.51 -8.57
CA GLN A 67 5.16 -10.68 -7.21
C GLN A 67 3.64 -10.94 -7.19
N LEU A 68 2.90 -10.45 -8.20
CA LEU A 68 1.47 -10.67 -8.35
C LEU A 68 1.12 -11.97 -9.09
N ASP A 69 2.10 -12.82 -9.44
CA ASP A 69 1.82 -14.12 -10.04
C ASP A 69 0.86 -14.94 -9.16
N GLY A 70 -0.21 -15.45 -9.78
CA GLY A 70 -1.27 -16.18 -9.11
C GLY A 70 -2.31 -15.31 -8.40
N ILE A 71 -2.21 -13.98 -8.45
CA ILE A 71 -3.21 -13.03 -7.95
C ILE A 71 -4.00 -12.48 -9.15
N ASP A 72 -5.32 -12.67 -9.14
CA ASP A 72 -6.21 -11.99 -10.07
C ASP A 72 -6.52 -10.58 -9.54
N ALA A 73 -5.67 -9.61 -9.91
CA ALA A 73 -5.78 -8.23 -9.47
C ALA A 73 -7.14 -7.61 -9.84
N VAL A 74 -7.72 -7.98 -10.98
CA VAL A 74 -9.02 -7.47 -11.44
C VAL A 74 -10.14 -8.03 -10.56
N ALA A 75 -10.14 -9.33 -10.29
CA ALA A 75 -11.13 -9.95 -9.41
C ALA A 75 -11.03 -9.41 -7.98
N TYR A 76 -9.82 -9.30 -7.43
CA TYR A 76 -9.59 -8.74 -6.10
C TYR A 76 -10.07 -7.29 -6.00
N THR A 77 -9.71 -6.45 -6.98
CA THR A 77 -10.15 -5.06 -7.02
C THR A 77 -11.68 -4.98 -7.14
N ALA A 78 -12.31 -5.84 -7.93
CA ALA A 78 -13.76 -5.90 -8.09
C ALA A 78 -14.51 -6.33 -6.82
N SER A 79 -13.86 -7.04 -5.88
CA SER A 79 -14.48 -7.39 -4.59
C SER A 79 -14.46 -6.25 -3.57
N LEU A 80 -13.65 -5.21 -3.77
CA LEU A 80 -13.58 -4.06 -2.86
C LEU A 80 -14.81 -3.16 -2.99
N THR A 81 -15.41 -2.80 -1.85
CA THR A 81 -16.47 -1.79 -1.79
C THR A 81 -15.92 -0.37 -2.04
N PRO A 82 -16.77 0.60 -2.43
CA PRO A 82 -16.34 2.00 -2.54
C PRO A 82 -15.71 2.55 -1.25
N GLU A 83 -16.27 2.22 -0.09
CA GLU A 83 -15.78 2.66 1.21
C GLU A 83 -14.39 2.08 1.51
N GLN A 84 -14.16 0.79 1.17
CA GLN A 84 -12.85 0.16 1.32
C GLN A 84 -11.81 0.81 0.41
N ARG A 85 -12.19 1.15 -0.83
CA ARG A 85 -11.31 1.87 -1.77
C ARG A 85 -10.94 3.25 -1.25
N GLU A 86 -11.92 4.02 -0.77
CA GLU A 86 -11.70 5.34 -0.17
C GLU A 86 -10.79 5.24 1.05
N TRP A 87 -11.03 4.24 1.90
CA TRP A 87 -10.21 3.96 3.06
C TRP A 87 -8.75 3.68 2.66
N ILE A 88 -8.51 2.82 1.65
CA ILE A 88 -7.15 2.53 1.14
C ILE A 88 -6.44 3.81 0.69
N LEU A 89 -7.13 4.68 -0.06
CA LEU A 89 -6.55 5.93 -0.54
C LEU A 89 -6.22 6.89 0.61
N THR A 90 -7.09 6.95 1.62
CA THR A 90 -6.91 7.81 2.80
C THR A 90 -5.77 7.33 3.67
N THR A 91 -5.63 6.01 3.86
CA THR A 91 -4.52 5.40 4.60
C THR A 91 -3.20 5.55 3.85
N LEU A 92 -3.22 5.41 2.51
CA LEU A 92 -2.04 5.64 1.68
C LEU A 92 -1.58 7.10 1.73
N GLU A 93 -2.53 8.05 1.75
CA GLU A 93 -2.23 9.48 1.89
C GLU A 93 -1.57 9.78 3.23
N ARG A 94 -2.10 9.23 4.34
CA ARG A 94 -1.50 9.34 5.67
C ARG A 94 -0.11 8.71 5.74
N THR A 95 0.04 7.51 5.17
CA THR A 95 1.32 6.77 5.11
C THR A 95 2.47 7.61 4.54
N ILE A 96 2.19 8.49 3.58
CA ILE A 96 3.21 9.31 2.92
C ILE A 96 3.17 10.79 3.32
N ALA A 97 2.38 11.17 4.32
CA ALA A 97 2.19 12.58 4.66
C ALA A 97 3.40 13.15 5.42
N ASP A 98 3.66 12.61 6.61
CA ASP A 98 4.66 13.14 7.55
C ASP A 98 4.92 12.13 8.70
N PRO A 99 5.96 12.34 9.52
CA PRO A 99 6.23 11.47 10.66
C PRO A 99 5.16 11.54 11.77
N GLU A 100 4.27 12.54 11.83
CA GLU A 100 3.26 12.61 12.89
C GLU A 100 2.09 11.65 12.64
N THR A 101 1.99 11.11 11.43
CA THR A 101 0.85 10.31 10.96
C THR A 101 1.23 8.91 10.47
N SER A 102 2.52 8.59 10.33
CA SER A 102 2.97 7.28 9.84
C SER A 102 4.33 6.86 10.41
N GLU A 103 4.36 5.69 11.04
CA GLU A 103 5.59 5.05 11.51
C GLU A 103 6.52 4.72 10.34
N LEU A 104 5.96 4.28 9.20
CA LEU A 104 6.77 3.99 8.02
C LEU A 104 7.47 5.26 7.49
N TYR A 105 6.79 6.41 7.52
CA TYR A 105 7.43 7.69 7.17
C TYR A 105 8.55 8.03 8.16
N GLU A 106 8.30 7.91 9.47
CA GLU A 106 9.32 8.14 10.50
C GLU A 106 10.59 7.34 10.22
N LEU A 107 10.45 6.04 9.97
CA LEU A 107 11.56 5.13 9.69
C LEU A 107 12.36 5.53 8.44
N TRP A 108 11.69 5.97 7.37
CA TRP A 108 12.40 6.48 6.20
C TRP A 108 13.10 7.81 6.49
N ALA A 109 12.47 8.69 7.27
CA ALA A 109 13.03 9.99 7.66
C ALA A 109 14.32 9.88 8.48
N GLU A 110 14.50 8.80 9.25
CA GLU A 110 15.75 8.52 9.97
C GLU A 110 16.96 8.33 9.05
N ASN A 111 16.76 7.90 7.79
CA ASN A 111 17.86 7.73 6.81
C ASN A 111 18.24 9.06 6.13
N GLY A 112 17.31 10.01 6.09
CA GLY A 112 17.51 11.34 5.53
C GLY A 112 16.49 11.72 4.45
N PRO A 113 16.48 12.99 4.03
CA PRO A 113 15.47 13.52 3.12
C PRO A 113 15.54 12.94 1.69
N GLU A 114 16.72 12.49 1.24
CA GLU A 114 16.89 11.86 -0.08
C GLU A 114 16.20 10.50 -0.14
N ASP A 115 16.39 9.66 0.89
CA ASP A 115 15.74 8.35 0.99
C ASP A 115 14.21 8.48 1.13
N VAL A 116 13.72 9.45 1.91
CA VAL A 116 12.28 9.75 2.01
C VAL A 116 11.71 10.06 0.64
N GLU A 117 12.34 10.96 -0.11
CA GLU A 117 11.84 11.36 -1.43
C GLU A 117 11.88 10.19 -2.43
N GLU A 118 12.96 9.40 -2.43
CA GLU A 118 13.09 8.23 -3.32
C GLU A 118 11.99 7.19 -3.07
N TRP A 119 11.70 6.89 -1.80
CA TRP A 119 10.62 5.98 -1.41
C TRP A 119 9.23 6.57 -1.68
N ARG A 120 9.03 7.85 -1.33
CA ARG A 120 7.73 8.52 -1.35
C ARG A 120 7.23 8.87 -2.75
N ALA A 121 8.11 9.35 -3.62
CA ALA A 121 7.74 9.84 -4.95
C ALA A 121 6.92 8.84 -5.81
N PRO A 122 7.31 7.56 -5.94
CA PRO A 122 6.51 6.60 -6.70
C PRO A 122 5.13 6.35 -6.08
N ILE A 123 5.04 6.34 -4.75
CA ILE A 123 3.79 6.12 -4.01
C ILE A 123 2.85 7.32 -4.17
N LEU A 124 3.38 8.55 -4.07
CA LEU A 124 2.60 9.76 -4.30
C LEU A 124 2.00 9.79 -5.71
N LYS A 125 2.82 9.50 -6.74
CA LYS A 125 2.34 9.42 -8.12
C LYS A 125 1.27 8.35 -8.31
N ARG A 126 1.40 7.22 -7.61
CA ARG A 126 0.41 6.14 -7.60
C ARG A 126 -0.91 6.60 -6.98
N LEU A 127 -0.85 7.23 -5.81
CA LEU A 127 -2.01 7.80 -5.11
C LEU A 127 -2.75 8.80 -6.00
N GLU A 128 -2.04 9.74 -6.60
CA GLU A 128 -2.62 10.73 -7.53
C GLU A 128 -3.33 10.05 -8.70
N SER A 129 -2.70 9.03 -9.30
CA SER A 129 -3.29 8.30 -10.42
C SER A 129 -4.57 7.57 -10.01
N LEU A 130 -4.57 6.92 -8.84
CA LEU A 130 -5.75 6.21 -8.32
C LEU A 130 -6.90 7.18 -7.97
N LYS A 131 -6.61 8.35 -7.42
CA LYS A 131 -7.62 9.39 -7.13
C LYS A 131 -8.33 9.90 -8.38
N THR A 132 -7.77 9.73 -9.58
CA THR A 132 -8.45 10.09 -10.85
C THR A 132 -9.41 9.02 -11.37
N LEU A 133 -9.39 7.82 -10.78
CA LEU A 133 -10.27 6.71 -11.15
C LEU A 133 -11.55 6.63 -10.31
N SER A 134 -11.56 7.31 -9.16
CA SER A 134 -12.70 7.43 -8.24
C SER A 134 -13.65 8.54 -8.68
#